data_AF-A0AAV5VXG2-F1
#
_entry.id   AF-A0AAV5VXG2-F1
#
_cell.length_a   1.000
_cell.length_b   1.000
_cell.length_c   1.000
_cell.angle_alpha   90.00
_cell.angle_beta   90.00
_cell.angle_gamma   90.00
#
_symmetry.space_group_name_H-M   'P 1'
#
loop_
_entity.id
_entity.type
_entity.pdbx_description
1 polymer ?
#
loop_
_entity_poly.entity_id
_entity_poly.type
_entity_poly.pdbx_seq_one_letter_code
_entity_poly.pdbx_strand_id
1 'polypeptide(L)'
;MRGAYAILSPFGQSHAFDERKAKVGPEDDPLKIGRAVARLKPVADNAIFDCKVLSRNHAVLYYDDGCFYLKDTKSSNGTFVNNDRLASTGEESDPKQVFSGDILQFGVEIVENSNKVAHGCIFTIVRLFDNDGNEAEPPSLSTTANTSVKPEYDAGYGYSLIGSHQLFQLQQYLKEALYREKSREEKIRQLEEVLVTTEAASEIAWKAGVNEDRLLARIESLEAALAIHAKNSTSDKLNQDLDRLVEERAQLEIAARENVKRAVEEKNESTMRLADVERSMFSTEEECNHLRKKVDELEDSLAASIDAYEKQMALITNQSKLMIENERRAEEAEMRERERCIIYNERKEESNDDKIRNVLLLVATSPPMDRELLSSLHSVTGQMLREGGIESGEDDEMETIPPVPNAPKDQIADIRETSIPSQSHEDNGMHDVQSQLEILMKERMDLQVEVECLRGVRPRIMADDRLDTEDERRKSDIEKEGRRELTQGNIYHWPSIVVVSLVPCLGFLLLFFLPFFSRISIQS
;
A
#
# COMPACT_ATOMS: atom_id res chain seq x y z
N MET A 1 -43.23 48.77 -69.83
CA MET A 1 -43.35 47.64 -70.77
C MET A 1 -44.61 47.91 -71.58
N ARG A 2 -44.52 48.10 -72.90
CA ARG A 2 -45.73 48.14 -73.75
C ARG A 2 -46.01 46.70 -74.18
N GLY A 3 -47.22 46.21 -73.96
CA GLY A 3 -47.63 44.84 -74.26
C GLY A 3 -48.20 44.09 -73.05
N ALA A 4 -49.17 43.22 -73.30
CA ALA A 4 -49.77 42.33 -72.31
C ALA A 4 -48.71 41.45 -71.64
N TYR A 5 -48.86 41.19 -70.34
CA TYR A 5 -47.94 40.36 -69.57
C TYR A 5 -48.66 39.57 -68.48
N ALA A 6 -48.05 38.44 -68.10
CA ALA A 6 -48.50 37.57 -67.04
C ALA A 6 -47.45 37.50 -65.93
N ILE A 7 -47.92 37.54 -64.68
CA ILE A 7 -47.12 37.23 -63.50
C ILE A 7 -47.56 35.86 -62.97
N LEU A 8 -46.62 34.92 -62.91
CA LEU A 8 -46.82 33.57 -62.41
C LEU A 8 -46.12 33.44 -61.06
N SER A 9 -46.90 33.40 -59.97
CA SER A 9 -46.39 33.28 -58.61
C SER A 9 -46.64 31.85 -58.08
N PRO A 10 -45.63 31.18 -57.48
CA PRO A 10 -45.78 29.83 -56.95
C PRO A 10 -46.87 29.77 -55.88
N PHE A 11 -47.72 28.73 -55.94
CA PHE A 11 -48.85 28.58 -55.04
C PHE A 11 -48.90 27.19 -54.38
N GLY A 12 -49.23 27.15 -53.09
CA GLY A 12 -49.47 25.89 -52.35
C GLY A 12 -48.30 24.90 -52.41
N GLN A 13 -48.59 23.69 -52.88
CA GLN A 13 -47.65 22.55 -52.95
C GLN A 13 -46.87 22.48 -54.28
N SER A 14 -46.70 23.61 -54.98
CA SER A 14 -45.91 23.66 -56.21
C SER A 14 -44.49 23.16 -56.01
N HIS A 15 -43.96 22.50 -57.04
CA HIS A 15 -42.52 22.39 -57.24
C HIS A 15 -41.89 23.79 -57.24
N ALA A 16 -40.74 23.95 -56.59
CA ALA A 16 -40.15 25.26 -56.31
C ALA A 16 -39.75 25.99 -57.61
N PHE A 17 -40.23 27.23 -57.77
CA PHE A 17 -39.79 28.16 -58.81
C PHE A 17 -39.96 29.61 -58.32
N ASP A 18 -39.12 30.52 -58.81
CA ASP A 18 -39.25 31.95 -58.52
C ASP A 18 -40.34 32.59 -59.37
N GLU A 19 -41.02 33.60 -58.84
CA GLU A 19 -42.03 34.37 -59.57
C GLU A 19 -41.54 34.80 -60.97
N ARG A 20 -42.36 34.57 -61.99
CA ARG A 20 -42.04 34.87 -63.39
C ARG A 20 -42.93 35.98 -63.92
N LYS A 21 -42.33 37.00 -64.54
CA LYS A 21 -43.04 38.07 -65.24
C LYS A 21 -42.74 37.99 -66.73
N ALA A 22 -43.61 37.34 -67.47
CA ALA A 22 -43.42 37.07 -68.89
C ALA A 22 -44.37 37.90 -69.76
N LYS A 23 -43.90 38.36 -70.92
CA LYS A 23 -44.76 39.00 -71.92
C LYS A 23 -45.65 37.95 -72.57
N VAL A 24 -46.90 38.31 -72.80
CA VAL A 24 -47.88 37.46 -73.49
C VAL A 24 -48.14 38.09 -74.86
N GLY A 25 -47.82 37.35 -75.92
CA GLY A 25 -48.06 37.78 -77.29
C GLY A 25 -49.43 37.32 -77.83
N PRO A 26 -49.76 37.71 -79.08
CA PRO A 26 -50.94 37.24 -79.79
C PRO A 26 -50.86 35.74 -80.14
N GLU A 27 -51.93 35.17 -80.70
CA GLU A 27 -51.99 33.74 -81.04
C GLU A 27 -50.83 33.27 -81.96
N ASP A 28 -50.32 34.14 -82.84
CA ASP A 28 -49.18 33.86 -83.72
C ASP A 28 -47.82 33.76 -83.00
N ASP A 29 -47.67 34.40 -81.84
CA ASP A 29 -46.45 34.35 -81.02
C ASP A 29 -46.80 34.22 -79.52
N PRO A 30 -47.30 33.04 -79.10
CA PRO A 30 -47.84 32.86 -77.76
C PRO A 30 -46.72 32.63 -76.73
N LEU A 31 -46.99 32.94 -75.46
CA LEU A 31 -46.09 32.59 -74.36
C LEU A 31 -46.06 31.07 -74.15
N LYS A 32 -44.90 30.47 -74.36
CA LYS A 32 -44.70 29.03 -74.22
C LYS A 32 -44.44 28.64 -72.77
N ILE A 33 -45.23 27.67 -72.29
CA ILE A 33 -45.12 27.08 -70.97
C ILE A 33 -44.59 25.65 -71.10
N GLY A 34 -43.51 25.33 -70.38
CA GLY A 34 -42.96 23.99 -70.48
C GLY A 34 -41.67 23.75 -69.69
N ARG A 35 -41.08 22.59 -69.92
CA ARG A 35 -39.88 22.12 -69.23
C ARG A 35 -38.60 22.68 -69.84
N ALA A 36 -37.65 23.04 -68.97
CA ALA A 36 -36.30 23.41 -69.35
C ALA A 36 -35.62 22.36 -70.24
N VAL A 37 -34.88 22.84 -71.24
CA VAL A 37 -34.05 22.04 -72.15
C VAL A 37 -32.69 22.72 -72.30
N ALA A 38 -31.68 22.01 -72.82
CA ALA A 38 -30.31 22.56 -72.96
C ALA A 38 -30.25 23.94 -73.65
N ARG A 39 -31.16 24.21 -74.58
CA ARG A 39 -31.25 25.48 -75.32
C ARG A 39 -32.10 26.57 -74.64
N LEU A 40 -33.02 26.20 -73.73
CA LEU A 40 -34.01 27.10 -73.15
C LEU A 40 -34.08 26.87 -71.64
N LYS A 41 -33.48 27.80 -70.88
CA LYS A 41 -33.36 27.73 -69.43
C LYS A 41 -34.47 28.54 -68.74
N PRO A 42 -34.83 28.19 -67.48
CA PRO A 42 -35.72 29.01 -66.66
C PRO A 42 -35.12 30.40 -66.43
N VAL A 43 -35.87 31.45 -66.73
CA VAL A 43 -35.48 32.85 -66.48
C VAL A 43 -36.71 33.60 -65.95
N ALA A 44 -36.51 34.70 -65.23
CA ALA A 44 -37.58 35.51 -64.65
C ALA A 44 -38.61 36.05 -65.67
N ASP A 45 -38.27 36.10 -66.96
CA ASP A 45 -39.09 36.66 -68.03
C ASP A 45 -39.77 35.62 -68.93
N ASN A 46 -39.68 34.33 -68.59
CA ASN A 46 -40.28 33.24 -69.34
C ASN A 46 -41.09 32.29 -68.45
N ALA A 47 -41.89 31.43 -69.07
CA ALA A 47 -42.67 30.40 -68.37
C ALA A 47 -42.05 29.00 -68.53
N ILE A 48 -40.71 28.92 -68.41
CA ILE A 48 -39.96 27.68 -68.52
C ILE A 48 -39.52 27.22 -67.14
N PHE A 49 -39.83 25.97 -66.81
CA PHE A 49 -39.63 25.41 -65.47
C PHE A 49 -38.67 24.23 -65.51
N ASP A 50 -37.79 24.12 -64.52
CA ASP A 50 -36.97 22.91 -64.33
C ASP A 50 -37.77 21.84 -63.58
N CYS A 51 -38.85 21.35 -64.20
CA CYS A 51 -39.78 20.43 -63.57
C CYS A 51 -39.95 19.17 -64.44
N LYS A 52 -39.57 18.00 -63.90
CA LYS A 52 -39.54 16.72 -64.63
C LYS A 52 -40.90 16.31 -65.17
N VAL A 53 -41.97 16.61 -64.44
CA VAL A 53 -43.36 16.23 -64.80
C VAL A 53 -43.98 17.13 -65.88
N LEU A 54 -43.31 18.21 -66.28
CA LEU A 54 -43.75 19.03 -67.41
C LEU A 54 -43.25 18.47 -68.75
N SER A 55 -44.06 18.72 -69.78
CA SER A 55 -43.67 18.51 -71.18
C SER A 55 -42.79 19.66 -71.64
N ARG A 56 -41.94 19.45 -72.65
CA ARG A 56 -41.11 20.53 -73.24
C ARG A 56 -41.96 21.65 -73.82
N ASN A 57 -43.03 21.28 -74.53
CA ASN A 57 -44.13 22.16 -74.92
C ASN A 57 -45.34 21.62 -74.17
N HIS A 58 -45.74 22.29 -73.09
CA HIS A 58 -46.79 21.79 -72.21
C HIS A 58 -48.10 22.54 -72.47
N ALA A 59 -48.05 23.86 -72.38
CA ALA A 59 -49.18 24.73 -72.68
C ALA A 59 -48.69 26.01 -73.36
N VAL A 60 -49.63 26.77 -73.91
CA VAL A 60 -49.38 28.11 -74.43
C VAL A 60 -50.40 29.07 -73.85
N LEU A 61 -49.95 30.26 -73.48
CA LEU A 61 -50.77 31.37 -73.03
C LEU A 61 -50.68 32.48 -74.07
N TYR A 62 -51.80 32.94 -74.60
CA TYR A 62 -51.84 34.03 -75.57
C TYR A 62 -52.92 35.05 -75.20
N TYR A 63 -52.77 36.24 -75.76
CA TYR A 63 -53.68 37.35 -75.54
C TYR A 63 -54.31 37.74 -76.87
N ASP A 64 -55.62 37.68 -76.95
CA ASP A 64 -56.39 38.00 -78.16
C ASP A 64 -57.70 38.71 -77.79
N ASP A 65 -58.10 39.72 -78.55
CA ASP A 65 -59.33 40.49 -78.37
C ASP A 65 -59.69 40.88 -76.91
N GLY A 66 -58.72 41.41 -76.14
CA GLY A 66 -58.98 41.81 -74.74
C GLY A 66 -58.91 40.67 -73.73
N CYS A 67 -58.69 39.44 -74.17
CA CYS A 67 -58.86 38.22 -73.38
C CYS A 67 -57.59 37.37 -73.37
N PHE A 68 -57.33 36.73 -72.23
CA PHE A 68 -56.23 35.77 -72.09
C PHE A 68 -56.75 34.35 -72.24
N TYR A 69 -56.08 33.56 -73.08
CA TYR A 69 -56.44 32.19 -73.36
C TYR A 69 -55.28 31.24 -73.07
N LEU A 70 -55.58 30.19 -72.31
CA LEU A 70 -54.67 29.08 -72.02
C LEU A 70 -55.07 27.87 -72.85
N LYS A 71 -54.08 27.24 -73.51
CA LYS A 71 -54.29 26.05 -74.33
C LYS A 71 -53.26 24.98 -73.98
N ASP A 72 -53.72 23.75 -73.75
CA ASP A 72 -52.86 22.58 -73.58
C ASP A 72 -52.37 22.08 -74.95
N THR A 73 -51.05 21.86 -75.09
CA THR A 73 -50.40 21.47 -76.35
C THR A 73 -50.03 19.98 -76.40
N LYS A 74 -50.99 19.09 -76.05
CA LYS A 74 -50.79 17.63 -75.97
C LYS A 74 -49.82 17.24 -74.85
N SER A 75 -50.01 17.85 -73.69
CA SER A 75 -49.21 17.54 -72.51
C SER A 75 -49.43 16.09 -72.03
N SER A 76 -48.37 15.45 -71.53
CA SER A 76 -48.45 14.06 -71.07
C SER A 76 -49.16 13.93 -69.71
N ASN A 77 -49.07 14.95 -68.88
CA ASN A 77 -49.57 14.94 -67.50
C ASN A 77 -50.75 15.90 -67.28
N GLY A 78 -51.20 16.62 -68.32
CA GLY A 78 -52.36 17.52 -68.29
C GLY A 78 -52.06 18.93 -67.77
N THR A 79 -52.83 19.89 -68.27
CA THR A 79 -52.96 21.26 -67.77
C THR A 79 -54.33 21.44 -67.10
N PHE A 80 -54.36 22.14 -65.96
CA PHE A 80 -55.59 22.38 -65.20
C PHE A 80 -55.74 23.86 -64.86
N VAL A 81 -56.97 24.35 -64.86
CA VAL A 81 -57.36 25.70 -64.43
C VAL A 81 -58.38 25.52 -63.31
N ASN A 82 -58.10 26.04 -62.11
CA ASN A 82 -58.96 25.92 -60.94
C ASN A 82 -59.41 24.46 -60.64
N ASN A 83 -58.46 23.51 -60.74
CA ASN A 83 -58.64 22.05 -60.64
C ASN A 83 -59.40 21.37 -61.79
N ASP A 84 -59.90 22.11 -62.78
CA ASP A 84 -60.54 21.55 -63.97
C ASP A 84 -59.50 21.27 -65.06
N ARG A 85 -59.46 20.04 -65.56
CA ARG A 85 -58.52 19.63 -66.60
C ARG A 85 -58.98 20.10 -67.99
N LEU A 86 -58.08 20.68 -68.77
CA LEU A 86 -58.42 21.26 -70.08
C LEU A 86 -58.62 20.23 -71.20
N ALA A 87 -57.86 19.14 -71.22
CA ALA A 87 -57.95 18.09 -72.24
C ALA A 87 -57.69 16.69 -71.67
N SER A 88 -58.06 15.68 -72.45
CA SER A 88 -57.64 14.30 -72.23
C SER A 88 -56.12 14.14 -72.42
N THR A 89 -55.56 13.04 -71.92
CA THR A 89 -54.11 12.85 -71.89
C THR A 89 -53.54 12.75 -73.30
N GLY A 90 -52.57 13.61 -73.65
CA GLY A 90 -51.94 13.61 -74.97
C GLY A 90 -52.79 14.23 -76.10
N GLU A 91 -53.94 14.83 -75.76
CA GLU A 91 -54.77 15.57 -76.70
C GLU A 91 -54.57 17.09 -76.53
N GLU A 92 -54.85 17.84 -77.59
CA GLU A 92 -54.76 19.30 -77.58
C GLU A 92 -56.09 19.86 -77.08
N SER A 93 -56.05 20.83 -76.18
CA SER A 93 -57.29 21.43 -75.65
C SER A 93 -57.83 22.50 -76.59
N ASP A 94 -59.15 22.75 -76.49
CA ASP A 94 -59.70 24.03 -76.94
C ASP A 94 -59.14 25.18 -76.08
N PRO A 95 -59.02 26.40 -76.62
CA PRO A 95 -58.59 27.55 -75.84
C PRO A 95 -59.56 27.86 -74.70
N LYS A 96 -59.04 27.94 -73.47
CA LYS A 96 -59.81 28.28 -72.28
C LYS A 96 -59.45 29.69 -71.82
N GLN A 97 -60.45 30.55 -71.69
CA GLN A 97 -60.25 31.89 -71.13
C GLN A 97 -59.85 31.79 -69.65
N VAL A 98 -58.83 32.55 -69.26
CA VAL A 98 -58.29 32.63 -67.89
C VAL A 98 -58.29 34.07 -67.38
N PHE A 99 -58.45 34.23 -66.07
CA PHE A 99 -58.52 35.52 -65.39
C PHE A 99 -57.43 35.66 -64.31
N SER A 100 -57.16 36.89 -63.92
CA SER A 100 -56.28 37.20 -62.80
C SER A 100 -56.84 36.61 -61.51
N GLY A 101 -55.99 35.88 -60.79
CA GLY A 101 -56.35 35.11 -59.60
C GLY A 101 -56.61 33.63 -59.86
N ASP A 102 -56.70 33.19 -61.12
CA ASP A 102 -56.86 31.76 -61.43
C ASP A 102 -55.63 30.95 -61.01
N ILE A 103 -55.88 29.73 -60.55
CA ILE A 103 -54.85 28.76 -60.20
C ILE A 103 -54.61 27.85 -61.40
N LEU A 104 -53.41 27.93 -61.96
CA LEU A 104 -52.96 27.08 -63.04
C LEU A 104 -52.09 25.95 -62.48
N GLN A 105 -52.37 24.73 -62.90
CA GLN A 105 -51.57 23.56 -62.57
C GLN A 105 -51.04 22.91 -63.85
N PHE A 106 -49.73 22.66 -63.88
CA PHE A 106 -49.06 21.98 -64.98
C PHE A 106 -48.49 20.64 -64.50
N GLY A 107 -49.05 19.56 -65.04
CA GLY A 107 -48.74 18.19 -64.65
C GLY A 107 -49.37 17.72 -63.34
N VAL A 108 -49.13 16.46 -63.01
CA VAL A 108 -49.54 15.81 -61.76
C VAL A 108 -48.30 15.28 -61.05
N GLU A 109 -48.37 15.14 -59.73
CA GLU A 109 -47.29 14.56 -58.95
C GLU A 109 -47.09 13.08 -59.33
N ILE A 110 -45.86 12.71 -59.69
CA ILE A 110 -45.50 11.34 -60.07
C ILE A 110 -44.55 10.78 -59.03
N VAL A 111 -44.91 9.66 -58.43
CA VAL A 111 -44.04 8.89 -57.53
C VAL A 111 -43.39 7.77 -58.33
N GLU A 112 -42.06 7.77 -58.44
CA GLU A 112 -41.34 6.70 -59.13
C GLU A 112 -41.20 5.46 -58.23
N ASN A 113 -41.68 4.30 -58.72
CA ASN A 113 -41.69 3.03 -57.97
C ASN A 113 -40.29 2.50 -57.62
N SER A 114 -39.24 2.93 -58.32
CA SER A 114 -37.86 2.45 -58.13
C SER A 114 -37.19 3.03 -56.88
N ASN A 115 -37.40 4.32 -56.60
CA ASN A 115 -36.66 5.06 -55.56
C ASN A 115 -37.55 5.75 -54.52
N LYS A 116 -38.89 5.61 -54.59
CA LYS A 116 -39.87 6.32 -53.74
C LYS A 116 -39.68 7.84 -53.71
N VAL A 117 -39.11 8.42 -54.76
CA VAL A 117 -38.96 9.87 -54.91
C VAL A 117 -40.20 10.40 -55.62
N ALA A 118 -40.88 11.35 -54.99
CA ALA A 118 -42.01 12.06 -55.59
C ALA A 118 -41.50 13.29 -56.36
N HIS A 119 -41.95 13.43 -57.60
CA HIS A 119 -41.68 14.61 -58.43
C HIS A 119 -42.93 15.48 -58.44
N GLY A 120 -42.86 16.62 -57.74
CA GLY A 120 -43.95 17.59 -57.65
C GLY A 120 -44.26 18.28 -59.00
N CYS A 121 -45.50 18.73 -59.15
CA CYS A 121 -46.00 19.49 -60.30
C CYS A 121 -45.98 21.00 -60.04
N ILE A 122 -46.19 21.82 -61.08
CA ILE A 122 -46.17 23.28 -60.95
C ILE A 122 -47.58 23.77 -60.63
N PHE A 123 -47.73 24.49 -59.53
CA PHE A 123 -48.94 25.25 -59.17
C PHE A 123 -48.60 26.73 -59.15
N THR A 124 -49.36 27.53 -59.89
CA THR A 124 -49.15 28.98 -59.97
C THR A 124 -50.47 29.72 -59.91
N ILE A 125 -50.51 30.81 -59.15
CA ILE A 125 -51.55 31.83 -59.33
C ILE A 125 -51.09 32.73 -60.47
N VAL A 126 -51.98 33.03 -61.41
CA VAL A 126 -51.69 33.93 -62.52
C VAL A 126 -52.28 35.31 -62.25
N ARG A 127 -51.51 36.37 -62.52
CA ARG A 127 -52.01 37.75 -62.63
C ARG A 127 -51.76 38.27 -64.03
N LEU A 128 -52.81 38.70 -64.69
CA LEU A 128 -52.83 38.97 -66.12
C LEU A 128 -53.09 40.46 -66.34
N PHE A 129 -52.22 41.12 -67.09
CA PHE A 129 -52.30 42.55 -67.35
C PHE A 129 -52.37 42.80 -68.85
N ASP A 130 -53.40 43.52 -69.26
CA ASP A 130 -53.63 43.92 -70.65
C ASP A 130 -52.54 44.92 -71.13
N ASN A 131 -52.51 45.21 -72.43
CA ASN A 131 -51.72 46.25 -73.10
C ASN A 131 -51.88 47.64 -72.45
N ASP A 132 -53.05 47.92 -71.89
CA ASP A 132 -53.36 49.16 -71.16
C ASP A 132 -52.92 49.13 -69.68
N GLY A 133 -52.42 47.99 -69.21
CA GLY A 133 -51.99 47.78 -67.82
C GLY A 133 -53.14 47.47 -66.85
N ASN A 134 -54.36 47.27 -67.35
CA ASN A 134 -55.50 46.84 -66.55
C ASN A 134 -55.39 45.34 -66.21
N GLU A 135 -55.72 44.98 -64.97
CA GLU A 135 -55.75 43.58 -64.52
C GLU A 135 -57.00 42.88 -65.08
N ALA A 136 -56.83 41.74 -65.75
CA ALA A 136 -57.94 41.00 -66.36
C ALA A 136 -58.71 40.21 -65.28
N GLU A 137 -59.51 40.91 -64.48
CA GLU A 137 -60.33 40.33 -63.42
C GLU A 137 -61.57 39.58 -63.98
N PRO A 138 -62.08 38.55 -63.27
CA PRO A 138 -63.27 37.83 -63.71
C PRO A 138 -64.52 38.73 -63.70
N PRO A 139 -65.53 38.45 -64.56
CA PRO A 139 -66.73 39.30 -64.71
C PRO A 139 -67.56 39.54 -63.43
N SER A 140 -67.31 38.80 -62.35
CA SER A 140 -68.04 38.87 -61.07
C SER A 140 -67.41 39.78 -60.01
N LEU A 141 -66.27 40.42 -60.31
CA LEU A 141 -65.55 41.30 -59.36
C LEU A 141 -65.67 42.80 -59.66
N SER A 142 -66.50 43.23 -60.62
CA SER A 142 -66.76 44.65 -60.86
C SER A 142 -67.61 45.27 -59.74
N THR A 143 -67.01 45.46 -58.56
CA THR A 143 -67.50 46.38 -57.54
C THR A 143 -66.67 47.65 -57.65
N THR A 144 -67.38 48.73 -57.99
CA THR A 144 -67.02 50.14 -57.81
C THR A 144 -66.28 50.86 -58.95
N ALA A 145 -67.06 51.50 -59.83
CA ALA A 145 -66.89 52.94 -60.10
C ALA A 145 -68.15 53.48 -60.79
N ASN A 146 -69.01 54.18 -60.05
CA ASN A 146 -69.56 55.50 -60.42
C ASN A 146 -70.47 56.02 -59.31
N THR A 147 -69.92 56.96 -58.55
CA THR A 147 -70.62 57.89 -57.68
C THR A 147 -71.57 58.74 -58.51
N SER A 148 -72.88 58.73 -58.21
CA SER A 148 -73.74 59.93 -58.10
C SER A 148 -75.22 59.53 -57.97
N VAL A 149 -75.94 60.29 -57.13
CA VAL A 149 -77.40 60.45 -57.02
C VAL A 149 -78.13 59.65 -55.92
N LYS A 150 -78.27 60.37 -54.78
CA LYS A 150 -79.39 60.52 -53.81
C LYS A 150 -79.90 59.31 -52.98
N PRO A 151 -80.05 59.49 -51.65
CA PRO A 151 -80.69 58.52 -50.76
C PRO A 151 -82.17 58.86 -50.53
N GLU A 152 -83.07 57.88 -50.68
CA GLU A 152 -84.46 57.98 -50.23
C GLU A 152 -84.94 56.59 -49.73
N TYR A 153 -85.06 56.51 -48.40
CA TYR A 153 -85.95 55.70 -47.56
C TYR A 153 -86.37 54.29 -48.01
N ASP A 154 -85.90 53.25 -47.32
CA ASP A 154 -86.81 52.35 -46.58
C ASP A 154 -86.07 51.54 -45.50
N ALA A 155 -86.79 51.22 -44.43
CA ALA A 155 -86.29 50.63 -43.20
C ALA A 155 -86.07 49.11 -43.29
N GLY A 156 -84.97 48.64 -42.68
CA GLY A 156 -84.74 47.22 -42.43
C GLY A 156 -83.52 47.04 -41.53
N TYR A 157 -83.76 46.72 -40.26
CA TYR A 157 -82.70 46.33 -39.32
C TYR A 157 -81.88 45.17 -39.89
N GLY A 158 -80.59 45.17 -39.52
CA GLY A 158 -79.52 44.27 -39.94
C GLY A 158 -79.97 42.82 -40.12
N TYR A 159 -79.46 42.12 -41.12
CA TYR A 159 -78.06 41.76 -41.27
C TYR A 159 -77.69 41.84 -42.76
N SER A 160 -76.51 42.33 -43.11
CA SER A 160 -75.95 42.05 -44.44
C SER A 160 -75.86 40.52 -44.54
N LEU A 161 -76.79 39.90 -45.27
CA LEU A 161 -76.77 38.47 -45.52
C LEU A 161 -75.53 38.26 -46.41
N ILE A 162 -74.40 37.96 -45.78
CA ILE A 162 -73.17 37.55 -46.45
C ILE A 162 -73.61 36.48 -47.46
N GLY A 163 -73.54 36.81 -48.75
CA GLY A 163 -73.95 35.88 -49.80
C GLY A 163 -73.18 34.58 -49.63
N SER A 164 -73.77 33.43 -50.00
CA SER A 164 -73.12 32.12 -49.86
C SER A 164 -71.66 32.10 -50.36
N HIS A 165 -71.39 32.87 -51.42
CA HIS A 165 -70.06 33.11 -51.95
C HIS A 165 -69.13 33.90 -51.02
N GLN A 166 -69.59 35.01 -50.42
CA GLN A 166 -68.80 35.81 -49.48
C GLN A 166 -68.51 35.02 -48.18
N LEU A 167 -69.44 34.16 -47.75
CA LEU A 167 -69.24 33.31 -46.58
C LEU A 167 -68.18 32.24 -46.86
N PHE A 168 -68.24 31.63 -48.05
CA PHE A 168 -67.23 30.68 -48.51
C PHE A 168 -65.84 31.35 -48.64
N GLN A 169 -65.78 32.57 -49.18
CA GLN A 169 -64.54 33.32 -49.29
C GLN A 169 -63.95 33.66 -47.91
N LEU A 170 -64.78 34.11 -46.96
CA LEU A 170 -64.34 34.35 -45.58
C LEU A 170 -63.86 33.06 -44.91
N GLN A 171 -64.57 31.95 -45.10
CA GLN A 171 -64.15 30.64 -44.61
C GLN A 171 -62.78 30.25 -45.18
N GLN A 172 -62.52 30.55 -46.45
CA GLN A 172 -61.26 30.26 -47.10
C GLN A 172 -60.11 31.13 -46.56
N TYR A 173 -60.34 32.45 -46.38
CA TYR A 173 -59.36 33.33 -45.73
C TYR A 173 -59.05 32.91 -44.30
N LEU A 174 -60.06 32.47 -43.55
CA LEU A 174 -59.86 32.00 -42.18
C LEU A 174 -59.06 30.70 -42.13
N LYS A 175 -59.31 29.75 -43.05
CA LYS A 175 -58.48 28.55 -43.21
C LYS A 175 -57.04 28.87 -43.59
N GLU A 176 -56.85 29.83 -44.50
CA GLU A 176 -55.51 30.28 -44.88
C GLU A 176 -54.79 30.97 -43.73
N ALA A 177 -55.48 31.84 -42.98
CA ALA A 177 -54.93 32.52 -41.82
C ALA A 177 -54.48 31.51 -40.76
N LEU A 178 -55.30 30.49 -40.46
CA LEU A 178 -54.96 29.41 -39.54
C LEU A 178 -53.78 28.57 -40.04
N TYR A 179 -53.71 28.27 -41.34
CA TYR A 179 -52.57 27.55 -41.92
C TYR A 179 -51.26 28.36 -41.81
N ARG A 180 -51.31 29.66 -42.15
CA ARG A 180 -50.17 30.57 -42.02
C ARG A 180 -49.74 30.72 -40.56
N GLU A 181 -50.68 30.74 -39.62
CA GLU A 181 -50.40 30.76 -38.18
C GLU A 181 -49.66 29.50 -37.74
N LYS A 182 -50.19 28.32 -38.05
CA LYS A 182 -49.53 27.03 -37.74
C LYS A 182 -48.15 26.92 -38.39
N SER A 183 -47.98 27.40 -39.62
CA SER A 183 -46.68 27.42 -40.30
C SER A 183 -45.69 28.36 -39.61
N ARG A 184 -46.14 29.52 -39.11
CA ARG A 184 -45.31 30.45 -38.35
C ARG A 184 -44.90 29.87 -37.00
N GLU A 185 -45.82 29.24 -36.27
CA GLU A 185 -45.51 28.56 -35.01
C GLU A 185 -44.46 27.47 -35.20
N GLU A 186 -44.58 26.66 -36.24
CA GLU A 186 -43.62 25.61 -36.55
C GLU A 186 -42.23 26.18 -36.90
N LYS A 187 -42.18 27.28 -37.66
CA LYS A 187 -40.92 27.98 -37.95
C LYS A 187 -40.28 28.56 -36.68
N ILE A 188 -41.06 29.11 -35.76
CA ILE A 188 -40.56 29.63 -34.48
C ILE A 188 -39.98 28.48 -33.66
N ARG A 189 -40.68 27.35 -33.56
CA ARG A 189 -40.19 26.15 -32.87
C ARG A 189 -38.85 25.66 -33.44
N GLN A 190 -38.74 25.61 -34.77
CA GLN A 190 -37.49 25.21 -35.43
C GLN A 190 -36.35 26.19 -35.14
N LEU A 191 -36.63 27.50 -35.13
CA LEU A 191 -35.64 28.50 -34.77
C LEU A 191 -35.19 28.40 -33.31
N GLU A 192 -36.12 28.12 -32.39
CA GLU A 192 -35.79 27.88 -30.97
C GLU A 192 -34.87 26.66 -30.81
N GLU A 193 -35.15 25.56 -31.52
CA GLU A 193 -34.29 24.37 -31.50
C GLU A 193 -32.89 24.65 -32.05
N VAL A 194 -32.80 25.36 -33.18
CA VAL A 194 -31.50 25.77 -33.73
C VAL A 194 -30.77 26.72 -32.78
N LEU A 195 -31.47 27.62 -32.10
CA LEU A 195 -30.87 28.54 -31.15
C LEU A 195 -30.27 27.78 -29.96
N VAL A 196 -31.01 26.84 -29.35
CA VAL A 196 -30.51 26.02 -28.23
C VAL A 196 -29.31 25.17 -28.65
N THR A 197 -29.37 24.54 -29.82
CA THR A 197 -28.25 23.71 -30.31
C THR A 197 -27.01 24.53 -30.65
N THR A 198 -27.18 25.72 -31.22
CA THR A 198 -26.06 26.64 -31.50
C THR A 198 -25.46 27.23 -30.22
N GLU A 199 -26.28 27.54 -29.21
CA GLU A 199 -25.81 27.96 -27.89
C GLU A 199 -24.94 26.88 -27.25
N ALA A 200 -25.42 25.63 -27.18
CA ALA A 200 -24.67 24.51 -26.63
C ALA A 200 -23.36 24.26 -27.40
N ALA A 201 -23.39 24.31 -28.73
CA ALA A 201 -22.20 24.16 -29.56
C ALA A 201 -21.19 25.29 -29.30
N SER A 202 -21.66 26.53 -29.12
CA SER A 202 -20.81 27.68 -28.83
C SER A 202 -20.16 27.60 -27.44
N GLU A 203 -20.87 27.09 -26.43
CA GLU A 203 -20.31 26.90 -25.09
C GLU A 203 -19.22 25.82 -25.09
N ILE A 204 -19.44 24.72 -25.81
CA ILE A 204 -18.43 23.66 -25.99
C ILE A 204 -17.21 24.20 -26.72
N ALA A 205 -17.41 24.96 -27.80
CA ALA A 205 -16.32 25.57 -28.57
C ALA A 205 -15.51 26.56 -27.71
N TRP A 206 -16.18 27.39 -26.92
CA TRP A 206 -15.51 28.32 -26.01
C TRP A 206 -14.69 27.59 -24.94
N LYS A 207 -15.25 26.56 -24.31
CA LYS A 207 -14.52 25.72 -23.33
C LYS A 207 -13.31 25.04 -23.97
N ALA A 208 -13.42 24.57 -25.21
CA ALA A 208 -12.31 23.97 -25.93
C ALA A 208 -11.18 25.00 -26.17
N GLY A 209 -11.52 26.23 -26.59
CA GLY A 209 -10.54 27.30 -26.80
C GLY A 209 -9.80 27.68 -25.51
N VAL A 210 -10.50 27.82 -24.39
CA VAL A 210 -9.85 28.11 -23.09
C VAL A 210 -8.90 26.99 -22.67
N ASN A 211 -9.27 25.74 -22.91
CA ASN A 211 -8.40 24.60 -22.62
C ASN A 211 -7.18 24.58 -23.53
N GLU A 212 -7.34 24.90 -24.81
CA GLU A 212 -6.23 25.04 -25.76
C GLU A 212 -5.25 26.12 -25.31
N ASP A 213 -5.74 27.32 -24.95
CA ASP A 213 -4.91 28.41 -24.43
C ASP A 213 -4.12 27.99 -23.18
N ARG A 214 -4.76 27.25 -22.27
CA ARG A 214 -4.10 26.73 -21.06
C ARG A 214 -3.02 25.70 -21.41
N LEU A 215 -3.26 24.84 -22.40
CA LEU A 215 -2.28 23.86 -22.85
C LEU A 215 -1.10 24.54 -23.55
N LEU A 216 -1.36 25.54 -24.40
CA LEU A 216 -0.33 26.33 -25.06
C LEU A 216 0.57 27.04 -24.03
N ALA A 217 -0.03 27.73 -23.04
CA ALA A 217 0.74 28.36 -21.96
C ALA A 217 1.58 27.35 -21.17
N ARG A 218 1.07 26.12 -20.98
CA ARG A 218 1.84 25.05 -20.32
C ARG A 218 3.01 24.59 -21.20
N ILE A 219 2.80 24.41 -22.50
CA ILE A 219 3.85 24.05 -23.45
C ILE A 219 4.96 25.10 -23.42
N GLU A 220 4.63 26.38 -23.55
CA GLU A 220 5.59 27.49 -23.50
C GLU A 220 6.42 27.45 -22.20
N SER A 221 5.77 27.20 -21.05
CA SER A 221 6.49 27.09 -19.76
C SER A 221 7.48 25.93 -19.71
N LEU A 222 7.13 24.79 -20.33
CA LEU A 222 7.97 23.60 -20.38
C LEU A 222 9.13 23.79 -21.35
N GLU A 223 8.89 24.41 -22.51
CA GLU A 223 9.94 24.78 -23.46
C GLU A 223 10.93 25.75 -22.82
N ALA A 224 10.46 26.75 -22.07
CA ALA A 224 11.32 27.65 -21.32
C ALA A 224 12.18 26.90 -20.27
N ALA A 225 11.57 25.98 -19.52
CA ALA A 225 12.29 25.16 -18.53
C ALA A 225 13.34 24.25 -19.21
N LEU A 226 12.99 23.63 -20.33
CA LEU A 226 13.91 22.82 -21.13
C LEU A 226 15.05 23.66 -21.72
N ALA A 227 14.77 24.87 -22.20
CA ALA A 227 15.79 25.78 -22.71
C ALA A 227 16.77 26.20 -21.60
N ILE A 228 16.27 26.48 -20.39
CA ILE A 228 17.11 26.76 -19.22
C ILE A 228 17.96 25.54 -18.88
N HIS A 229 17.37 24.34 -18.83
CA HIS A 229 18.10 23.11 -18.54
C HIS A 229 19.16 22.83 -19.61
N ALA A 230 18.82 22.93 -20.90
CA ALA A 230 19.76 22.75 -22.00
C ALA A 230 20.92 23.75 -21.94
N LYS A 231 20.65 25.02 -21.61
CA LYS A 231 21.68 26.04 -21.41
C LYS A 231 22.52 25.79 -20.16
N ASN A 232 21.94 25.17 -19.13
CA ASN A 232 22.61 24.88 -17.87
C ASN A 232 23.36 23.55 -17.87
N SER A 233 22.98 22.57 -18.70
CA SER A 233 23.67 21.30 -18.94
C SER A 233 24.82 21.47 -19.93
N THR A 234 25.66 22.47 -19.69
CA THR A 234 26.93 22.60 -20.42
C THR A 234 27.79 21.37 -20.14
N SER A 235 28.54 20.91 -21.15
CA SER A 235 29.50 19.81 -20.99
C SER A 235 30.39 19.99 -19.74
N ASP A 236 30.74 21.23 -19.40
CA ASP A 236 31.56 21.54 -18.23
C ASP A 236 30.89 21.21 -16.89
N LYS A 237 29.56 21.39 -16.77
CA LYS A 237 28.85 21.01 -15.54
C LYS A 237 28.66 19.51 -15.43
N LEU A 238 28.40 18.84 -16.56
CA LEU A 238 28.37 17.37 -16.60
C LEU A 238 29.74 16.77 -16.25
N ASN A 239 30.82 17.39 -16.74
CA ASN A 239 32.18 17.00 -16.38
C ASN A 239 32.47 17.27 -14.90
N GLN A 240 32.05 18.41 -14.34
CA GLN A 240 32.18 18.70 -12.91
C GLN A 240 31.38 17.72 -12.03
N ASP A 241 30.16 17.37 -12.43
CA ASP A 241 29.34 16.39 -11.72
C ASP A 241 29.96 14.99 -11.82
N LEU A 242 30.52 14.63 -12.98
CA LEU A 242 31.25 13.38 -13.17
C LEU A 242 32.51 13.33 -12.29
N ASP A 243 33.31 14.39 -12.28
CA ASP A 243 34.52 14.49 -11.46
C ASP A 243 34.16 14.39 -9.97
N ARG A 244 33.08 15.05 -9.55
CA ARG A 244 32.56 14.95 -8.18
C ARG A 244 32.14 13.52 -7.84
N LEU A 245 31.40 12.84 -8.71
CA LEU A 245 30.98 11.46 -8.49
C LEU A 245 32.16 10.48 -8.46
N VAL A 246 33.20 10.73 -9.27
CA VAL A 246 34.44 9.95 -9.27
C VAL A 246 35.18 10.12 -7.94
N GLU A 247 35.26 11.35 -7.43
CA GLU A 247 35.87 11.66 -6.14
C GLU A 247 35.08 11.03 -4.98
N GLU A 248 33.75 11.19 -4.96
CA GLU A 248 32.88 10.56 -3.95
C GLU A 248 33.00 9.02 -3.98
N ARG A 249 33.08 8.42 -5.18
CA ARG A 249 33.35 6.97 -5.32
C ARG A 249 34.71 6.59 -4.73
N ALA A 250 35.77 7.35 -5.04
CA ALA A 250 37.11 7.06 -4.54
C ALA A 250 37.17 7.13 -3.00
N GLN A 251 36.51 8.12 -2.41
CA GLN A 251 36.42 8.28 -0.96
C GLN A 251 35.68 7.11 -0.30
N LEU A 252 34.54 6.69 -0.87
CA LEU A 252 33.81 5.52 -0.38
C LEU A 252 34.63 4.23 -0.51
N GLU A 253 35.39 4.07 -1.59
CA GLU A 253 36.26 2.91 -1.80
C GLU A 253 37.39 2.87 -0.76
N ILE A 254 38.00 4.00 -0.43
CA ILE A 254 39.03 4.11 0.63
C ILE A 254 38.42 3.81 1.99
N ALA A 255 37.30 4.42 2.34
CA ALA A 255 36.62 4.20 3.63
C ALA A 255 36.22 2.73 3.81
N ALA A 256 35.70 2.09 2.76
CA ALA A 256 35.37 0.67 2.77
C ALA A 256 36.62 -0.20 2.99
N ARG A 257 37.73 0.09 2.30
CA ARG A 257 39.00 -0.63 2.48
C ARG A 257 39.53 -0.49 3.90
N GLU A 258 39.49 0.71 4.48
CA GLU A 258 39.95 0.95 5.86
C GLU A 258 39.09 0.23 6.88
N ASN A 259 37.77 0.22 6.72
CA ASN A 259 36.86 -0.52 7.60
C ASN A 259 37.10 -2.02 7.54
N VAL A 260 37.30 -2.59 6.34
CA VAL A 260 37.64 -4.01 6.18
C VAL A 260 38.99 -4.32 6.83
N LYS A 261 40.00 -3.46 6.64
CA LYS A 261 41.31 -3.63 7.26
C LYS A 261 41.21 -3.64 8.79
N ARG A 262 40.47 -2.70 9.37
CA ARG A 262 40.22 -2.63 10.83
C ARG A 262 39.53 -3.88 11.34
N ALA A 263 38.49 -4.36 10.65
CA ALA A 263 37.78 -5.58 11.05
C ALA A 263 38.69 -6.83 10.99
N VAL A 264 39.61 -6.90 10.02
CA VAL A 264 40.60 -7.98 9.94
C VAL A 264 41.61 -7.90 11.08
N GLU A 265 42.07 -6.70 11.43
CA GLU A 265 42.98 -6.49 12.56
C GLU A 265 42.33 -6.88 13.89
N GLU A 266 41.09 -6.44 14.14
CA GLU A 266 40.29 -6.83 15.33
C GLU A 266 40.06 -8.34 15.40
N LYS A 267 39.73 -8.97 14.27
CA LYS A 267 39.61 -10.44 14.18
C LYS A 267 40.94 -11.10 14.56
N ASN A 268 42.05 -10.67 13.99
CA ASN A 268 43.36 -11.27 14.28
C ASN A 268 43.74 -11.11 15.76
N GLU A 269 43.49 -9.94 16.34
CA GLU A 269 43.73 -9.69 17.76
C GLU A 269 42.84 -10.59 18.65
N SER A 270 41.55 -10.75 18.32
CA SER A 270 40.65 -11.66 19.02
C SER A 270 41.10 -13.13 18.92
N THR A 271 41.59 -13.57 17.75
CA THR A 271 42.11 -14.92 17.57
C THR A 271 43.40 -15.17 18.35
N MET A 272 44.25 -14.16 18.49
CA MET A 272 45.46 -14.26 19.30
C MET A 272 45.12 -14.38 20.79
N ARG A 273 44.18 -13.55 21.28
CA ARG A 273 43.65 -13.65 22.65
C ARG A 273 43.03 -15.01 22.93
N LEU A 274 42.25 -15.55 21.99
CA LEU A 274 41.67 -16.89 22.11
C LEU A 274 42.75 -17.96 22.26
N ALA A 275 43.79 -17.92 21.41
CA ALA A 275 44.90 -18.87 21.49
C ALA A 275 45.68 -18.78 22.81
N ASP A 276 45.84 -17.57 23.37
CA ASP A 276 46.48 -17.39 24.67
C ASP A 276 45.64 -17.99 25.81
N VAL A 277 44.32 -17.77 25.79
CA VAL A 277 43.39 -18.37 26.75
C VAL A 277 43.40 -19.89 26.62
N GLU A 278 43.34 -20.44 25.42
CA GLU A 278 43.42 -21.88 25.17
C GLU A 278 44.69 -22.52 25.74
N ARG A 279 45.85 -21.87 25.56
CA ARG A 279 47.12 -22.35 26.15
C ARG A 279 47.09 -22.29 27.68
N SER A 280 46.55 -21.22 28.26
CA SER A 280 46.43 -21.09 29.72
C SER A 280 45.50 -22.16 30.30
N MET A 281 44.36 -22.41 29.64
CA MET A 281 43.40 -23.44 30.02
C MET A 281 44.04 -24.82 29.97
N PHE A 282 44.77 -25.14 28.90
CA PHE A 282 45.51 -26.40 28.78
C PHE A 282 46.52 -26.58 29.91
N SER A 283 47.30 -25.54 30.24
CA SER A 283 48.22 -25.58 31.39
C SER A 283 47.50 -25.86 32.71
N THR A 284 46.39 -25.16 32.98
CA THR A 284 45.61 -25.38 34.21
C THR A 284 44.94 -26.75 34.25
N GLU A 285 44.57 -27.30 33.09
CA GLU A 285 44.02 -28.65 32.97
C GLU A 285 45.09 -29.71 33.28
N GLU A 286 46.31 -29.53 32.76
CA GLU A 286 47.46 -30.39 33.10
C GLU A 286 47.80 -30.33 34.60
N GLU A 287 47.79 -29.13 35.20
CA GLU A 287 47.99 -28.96 36.64
C GLU A 287 46.91 -29.66 37.47
N CYS A 288 45.63 -29.49 37.08
CA CYS A 288 44.52 -30.19 37.75
C CYS A 288 44.67 -31.72 37.63
N ASN A 289 45.07 -32.23 36.47
CA ASN A 289 45.31 -33.65 36.26
C ASN A 289 46.50 -34.16 37.11
N HIS A 290 47.56 -33.36 37.25
CA HIS A 290 48.69 -33.68 38.12
C HIS A 290 48.29 -33.70 39.59
N LEU A 291 47.52 -32.71 40.05
CA LEU A 291 47.00 -32.67 41.42
C LEU A 291 46.08 -33.84 41.72
N ARG A 292 45.19 -34.22 40.80
CA ARG A 292 44.35 -35.42 40.94
C ARG A 292 45.17 -36.69 41.12
N LYS A 293 46.19 -36.90 40.28
CA LYS A 293 47.12 -38.05 40.44
C LYS A 293 47.83 -38.04 41.80
N LYS A 294 48.27 -36.87 42.26
CA LYS A 294 48.88 -36.75 43.59
C LYS A 294 47.91 -37.07 44.72
N VAL A 295 46.65 -36.66 44.60
CA VAL A 295 45.60 -37.03 45.56
C VAL A 295 45.42 -38.55 45.56
N ASP A 296 45.31 -39.19 44.41
CA ASP A 296 45.19 -40.65 44.30
C ASP A 296 46.41 -41.37 44.95
N GLU A 297 47.64 -40.91 44.67
CA GLU A 297 48.87 -41.45 45.26
C GLU A 297 48.91 -41.29 46.80
N LEU A 298 48.45 -40.15 47.31
CA LEU A 298 48.38 -39.89 48.74
C LEU A 298 47.28 -40.71 49.42
N GLU A 299 46.14 -40.90 48.76
CA GLU A 299 45.06 -41.77 49.22
C GLU A 299 45.54 -43.23 49.30
N ASP A 300 46.25 -43.72 48.28
CA ASP A 300 46.86 -45.06 48.28
C ASP A 300 47.90 -45.21 49.41
N SER A 301 48.78 -44.21 49.58
CA SER A 301 49.78 -44.22 50.66
C SER A 301 49.14 -44.17 52.05
N LEU A 302 48.07 -43.41 52.22
CA LEU A 302 47.33 -43.32 53.47
C LEU A 302 46.64 -44.66 53.77
N ALA A 303 45.98 -45.26 52.77
CA ALA A 303 45.35 -46.57 52.89
C ALA A 303 46.37 -47.66 53.28
N ALA A 304 47.56 -47.65 52.68
CA ALA A 304 48.64 -48.57 53.04
C ALA A 304 49.15 -48.35 54.48
N SER A 305 49.25 -47.10 54.94
CA SER A 305 49.62 -46.80 56.32
C SER A 305 48.54 -47.25 57.31
N ILE A 306 47.26 -47.07 56.98
CA ILE A 306 46.14 -47.54 57.80
C ILE A 306 46.19 -49.07 57.94
N ASP A 307 46.34 -49.81 56.84
CA ASP A 307 46.48 -51.28 56.86
C ASP A 307 47.71 -51.74 57.68
N ALA A 308 48.83 -51.02 57.59
CA ALA A 308 50.02 -51.30 58.40
C ALA A 308 49.76 -51.09 59.90
N TYR A 309 49.08 -50.01 60.29
CA TYR A 309 48.71 -49.77 61.68
C TYR A 309 47.69 -50.80 62.19
N GLU A 310 46.70 -51.19 61.39
CA GLU A 310 45.75 -52.25 61.73
C GLU A 310 46.46 -53.59 62.00
N LYS A 311 47.43 -53.96 61.14
CA LYS A 311 48.26 -55.15 61.34
C LYS A 311 49.09 -55.08 62.62
N GLN A 312 49.70 -53.93 62.92
CA GLN A 312 50.44 -53.74 64.17
C GLN A 312 49.53 -53.83 65.40
N MET A 313 48.35 -53.20 65.37
CA MET A 313 47.37 -53.28 66.44
C MET A 313 46.90 -54.73 66.67
N ALA A 314 46.66 -55.50 65.61
CA ALA A 314 46.30 -56.91 65.71
C ALA A 314 47.42 -57.74 66.36
N LEU A 315 48.69 -57.46 66.02
CA LEU A 315 49.84 -58.13 66.64
C LEU A 315 49.94 -57.83 68.14
N ILE A 316 49.87 -56.55 68.53
CA ILE A 316 49.92 -56.14 69.94
C ILE A 316 48.76 -56.76 70.72
N THR A 317 47.56 -56.77 70.13
CA THR A 317 46.37 -57.41 70.73
C THR A 317 46.62 -58.91 70.95
N ASN A 318 47.21 -59.61 69.97
CA ASN A 318 47.53 -61.03 70.10
C ASN A 318 48.63 -61.29 71.14
N GLN A 319 49.67 -60.44 71.19
CA GLN A 319 50.72 -60.52 72.20
C GLN A 319 50.17 -60.31 73.61
N SER A 320 49.30 -59.31 73.81
CA SER A 320 48.63 -59.06 75.10
C SER A 320 47.78 -60.27 75.53
N LYS A 321 46.99 -60.85 74.63
CA LYS A 321 46.23 -62.09 74.91
C LYS A 321 47.14 -63.25 75.32
N LEU A 322 48.28 -63.43 74.65
CA LEU A 322 49.24 -64.48 74.97
C LEU A 322 49.91 -64.24 76.32
N MET A 323 50.26 -62.99 76.65
CA MET A 323 50.82 -62.61 77.94
C MET A 323 49.84 -62.92 79.08
N ILE A 324 48.56 -62.53 78.93
CA ILE A 324 47.50 -62.84 79.90
C ILE A 324 47.37 -64.36 80.09
N GLU A 325 47.38 -65.14 79.00
CA GLU A 325 47.28 -66.60 79.07
C GLU A 325 48.52 -67.24 79.71
N ASN A 326 49.72 -66.71 79.47
CA ASN A 326 50.95 -67.18 80.09
C ASN A 326 51.00 -66.84 81.59
N GLU A 327 50.56 -65.65 81.96
CA GLU A 327 50.42 -65.23 83.36
C GLU A 327 49.42 -66.15 84.08
N ARG A 328 48.25 -66.38 83.49
CA ARG A 328 47.26 -67.34 84.01
C ARG A 328 47.85 -68.75 84.18
N ARG A 329 48.67 -69.23 83.23
CA ARG A 329 49.35 -70.53 83.36
C ARG A 329 50.43 -70.54 84.44
N ALA A 330 51.15 -69.43 84.61
CA ALA A 330 52.14 -69.26 85.67
C ALA A 330 51.47 -69.27 87.04
N GLU A 331 50.37 -68.54 87.21
CA GLU A 331 49.54 -68.56 88.42
C GLU A 331 49.01 -69.96 88.73
N GLU A 332 48.50 -70.69 87.72
CA GLU A 332 48.09 -72.09 87.91
C GLU A 332 49.26 -72.99 88.29
N ALA A 333 50.45 -72.79 87.70
CA ALA A 333 51.63 -73.57 88.02
C ALA A 333 52.14 -73.29 89.45
N GLU A 334 52.13 -72.03 89.87
CA GLU A 334 52.41 -71.62 91.25
C GLU A 334 51.38 -72.20 92.21
N MET A 335 50.09 -72.18 91.87
CA MET A 335 49.06 -72.81 92.69
C MET A 335 49.30 -74.32 92.84
N ARG A 336 49.61 -75.02 91.75
CA ARG A 336 49.98 -76.45 91.80
C ARG A 336 51.25 -76.70 92.61
N GLU A 337 52.23 -75.79 92.57
CA GLU A 337 53.46 -75.89 93.37
C GLU A 337 53.15 -75.63 94.86
N ARG A 338 52.32 -74.64 95.18
CA ARG A 338 51.82 -74.38 96.54
C ARG A 338 51.06 -75.60 97.06
N GLU A 339 50.18 -76.20 96.27
CA GLU A 339 49.49 -77.45 96.61
C GLU A 339 50.48 -78.60 96.85
N ARG A 340 51.51 -78.76 96.00
CA ARG A 340 52.58 -79.75 96.23
C ARG A 340 53.34 -79.49 97.53
N CYS A 341 53.68 -78.24 97.84
CA CYS A 341 54.32 -77.84 99.09
C CYS A 341 53.43 -78.14 100.30
N ILE A 342 52.12 -77.88 100.21
CA ILE A 342 51.15 -78.21 101.26
C ILE A 342 51.14 -79.72 101.50
N ILE A 343 50.95 -80.53 100.45
CA ILE A 343 50.96 -82.00 100.56
C ILE A 343 52.29 -82.53 101.11
N TYR A 344 53.42 -81.93 100.69
CA TYR A 344 54.73 -82.29 101.20
C TYR A 344 54.86 -81.96 102.70
N ASN A 345 54.39 -80.78 103.12
CA ASN A 345 54.39 -80.37 104.52
C ASN A 345 53.44 -81.23 105.36
N GLU A 346 52.24 -81.55 104.87
CA GLU A 346 51.31 -82.48 105.53
C GLU A 346 51.94 -83.86 105.73
N ARG A 347 52.59 -84.44 104.70
CA ARG A 347 53.32 -85.71 104.85
C ARG A 347 54.51 -85.61 105.82
N LYS A 348 55.18 -84.46 105.85
CA LYS A 348 56.30 -84.21 106.77
C LYS A 348 55.81 -84.02 108.21
N GLU A 349 54.65 -83.40 108.40
CA GLU A 349 53.95 -83.30 109.68
C GLU A 349 53.46 -84.68 110.13
N GLU A 350 52.83 -85.49 109.27
CA GLU A 350 52.48 -86.88 109.60
C GLU A 350 53.73 -87.71 109.97
N SER A 351 54.83 -87.58 109.23
CA SER A 351 56.10 -88.25 109.56
C SER A 351 56.73 -87.73 110.87
N ASN A 352 56.60 -86.44 111.15
CA ASN A 352 57.08 -85.84 112.40
C ASN A 352 56.17 -86.21 113.57
N ASP A 353 54.86 -86.32 113.39
CA ASP A 353 53.92 -86.83 114.38
C ASP A 353 54.17 -88.30 114.68
N ASP A 354 54.51 -89.12 113.69
CA ASP A 354 54.94 -90.50 113.89
C ASP A 354 56.29 -90.59 114.63
N LYS A 355 57.23 -89.67 114.35
CA LYS A 355 58.49 -89.56 115.09
C LYS A 355 58.26 -89.07 116.52
N ILE A 356 57.40 -88.07 116.74
CA ILE A 356 57.03 -87.55 118.06
C ILE A 356 56.32 -88.64 118.86
N ARG A 357 55.39 -89.40 118.25
CA ARG A 357 54.72 -90.53 118.88
C ARG A 357 55.70 -91.64 119.28
N ASN A 358 56.68 -91.94 118.43
CA ASN A 358 57.75 -92.89 118.76
C ASN A 358 58.69 -92.37 119.85
N VAL A 359 59.06 -91.08 119.85
CA VAL A 359 59.89 -90.47 120.90
C VAL A 359 59.13 -90.38 122.22
N LEU A 360 57.83 -90.05 122.22
CA LEU A 360 57.00 -90.02 123.42
C LEU A 360 56.86 -91.42 124.05
N LEU A 361 56.74 -92.46 123.22
CA LEU A 361 56.70 -93.85 123.67
C LEU A 361 58.06 -94.32 124.23
N LEU A 362 59.16 -93.83 123.68
CA LEU A 362 60.52 -94.14 124.13
C LEU A 362 60.88 -93.39 125.43
N VAL A 363 60.46 -92.14 125.59
CA VAL A 363 60.68 -91.32 126.80
C VAL A 363 59.81 -91.79 127.97
N ALA A 364 58.62 -92.33 127.70
CA ALA A 364 57.73 -92.88 128.74
C ALA A 364 58.22 -94.21 129.35
N THR A 365 59.25 -94.85 128.78
CA THR A 365 59.71 -96.20 129.20
C THR A 365 61.13 -96.27 129.77
N SER A 366 61.85 -95.15 129.93
CA SER A 366 63.20 -95.13 130.55
C SER A 366 63.25 -94.46 131.94
N PRO A 367 64.02 -95.01 132.91
CA PRO A 367 64.20 -94.48 134.28
C PRO A 367 65.03 -93.17 134.34
N PRO A 368 64.99 -92.42 135.47
CA PRO A 368 65.23 -90.98 135.51
C PRO A 368 66.69 -90.62 135.28
N MET A 369 66.95 -89.70 134.35
CA MET A 369 68.29 -89.20 134.01
C MET A 369 68.56 -87.81 134.57
N ASP A 370 69.84 -87.63 134.90
CA ASP A 370 70.44 -86.55 135.66
C ASP A 370 70.37 -85.15 135.03
N ARG A 371 70.36 -84.17 135.94
CA ARG A 371 70.03 -82.76 135.76
C ARG A 371 71.14 -81.91 135.09
N GLU A 372 72.22 -82.53 134.62
CA GLU A 372 73.38 -81.83 134.02
C GLU A 372 73.47 -81.93 132.48
N LEU A 373 72.62 -82.74 131.82
CA LEU A 373 72.55 -82.78 130.35
C LEU A 373 71.48 -81.83 129.76
N LEU A 374 70.56 -81.32 130.59
CA LEU A 374 69.52 -80.34 130.20
C LEU A 374 70.09 -78.95 129.86
N SER A 375 71.29 -78.60 130.31
CA SER A 375 71.98 -77.35 129.94
C SER A 375 72.68 -77.44 128.57
N SER A 376 73.06 -78.65 128.13
CA SER A 376 73.64 -78.89 126.81
C SER A 376 72.57 -78.88 125.70
N LEU A 377 71.36 -79.35 126.00
CA LEU A 377 70.23 -79.29 125.08
C LEU A 377 69.69 -77.86 124.92
N HIS A 378 69.78 -77.04 125.99
CA HIS A 378 69.42 -75.62 125.97
C HIS A 378 70.36 -74.74 125.11
N SER A 379 71.58 -75.23 124.84
CA SER A 379 72.57 -74.57 123.97
C SER A 379 72.33 -74.87 122.48
N VAL A 380 71.81 -76.07 122.18
CA VAL A 380 71.29 -76.38 120.82
C VAL A 380 69.98 -75.61 120.55
N THR A 381 69.29 -75.14 121.60
CA THR A 381 68.13 -74.21 121.55
C THR A 381 68.47 -72.80 121.06
N GLY A 382 69.70 -72.47 120.66
CA GLY A 382 70.00 -71.16 120.08
C GLY A 382 70.12 -71.13 118.55
N GLN A 383 70.45 -72.27 117.93
CA GLN A 383 71.11 -72.27 116.62
C GLN A 383 70.21 -72.74 115.46
N MET A 384 69.11 -73.43 115.74
CA MET A 384 68.11 -73.81 114.72
C MET A 384 66.96 -72.79 114.57
N LEU A 385 66.85 -71.81 115.48
CA LEU A 385 65.91 -70.68 115.38
C LEU A 385 66.52 -69.46 114.67
N ARG A 386 67.69 -69.61 114.02
CA ARG A 386 68.41 -68.54 113.28
C ARG A 386 68.30 -68.62 111.75
N GLU A 387 67.42 -69.46 111.22
CA GLU A 387 67.10 -69.50 109.77
C GLU A 387 65.69 -68.98 109.44
N GLY A 388 65.04 -68.29 110.39
CA GLY A 388 63.80 -67.56 110.16
C GLY A 388 63.90 -66.16 110.76
N GLY A 389 64.18 -65.16 109.94
CA GLY A 389 64.31 -63.78 110.38
C GLY A 389 64.24 -62.83 109.19
N ILE A 390 63.05 -62.28 108.98
CA ILE A 390 62.69 -61.21 108.06
C ILE A 390 63.52 -59.96 108.38
N GLU A 391 64.15 -59.35 107.38
CA GLU A 391 64.57 -57.94 107.42
C GLU A 391 63.79 -57.16 106.35
N SER A 392 62.87 -56.33 106.84
CA SER A 392 62.39 -55.11 106.21
C SER A 392 63.50 -54.06 106.22
N GLY A 393 63.75 -53.43 105.08
CA GLY A 393 64.59 -52.24 104.97
C GLY A 393 64.05 -51.34 103.85
N GLU A 394 63.51 -50.20 104.25
CA GLU A 394 63.26 -49.02 103.42
C GLU A 394 64.61 -48.37 103.06
N ASP A 395 64.74 -47.83 101.85
CA ASP A 395 65.02 -46.40 101.60
C ASP A 395 65.40 -46.11 100.13
N ASP A 396 65.01 -44.90 99.72
CA ASP A 396 65.22 -44.18 98.46
C ASP A 396 66.63 -44.26 97.86
N GLU A 397 66.73 -44.19 96.52
CA GLU A 397 67.39 -43.05 95.85
C GLU A 397 67.37 -43.15 94.31
N MET A 398 67.21 -41.96 93.74
CA MET A 398 67.25 -41.57 92.33
C MET A 398 68.70 -41.56 91.82
N GLU A 399 69.00 -42.09 90.62
CA GLU A 399 69.99 -41.46 89.72
C GLU A 399 69.98 -42.01 88.28
N THR A 400 70.44 -41.13 87.40
CA THR A 400 70.30 -41.03 85.94
C THR A 400 71.49 -41.57 85.12
N ILE A 401 71.20 -42.00 83.88
CA ILE A 401 71.83 -41.71 82.55
C ILE A 401 73.37 -41.51 82.48
N PRO A 402 74.11 -42.11 81.50
CA PRO A 402 74.56 -41.35 80.30
C PRO A 402 74.85 -42.26 79.06
N PRO A 403 75.46 -41.79 77.93
CA PRO A 403 75.29 -40.55 77.15
C PRO A 403 75.16 -40.79 75.61
N VAL A 404 74.81 -39.74 74.87
CA VAL A 404 75.08 -39.55 73.42
C VAL A 404 76.47 -38.91 73.24
N PRO A 405 77.32 -39.29 72.26
CA PRO A 405 77.88 -38.34 71.26
C PRO A 405 78.25 -39.01 69.90
N ASN A 406 78.50 -38.40 68.73
CA ASN A 406 78.92 -37.04 68.36
C ASN A 406 78.75 -36.75 66.84
N ALA A 407 78.67 -35.46 66.50
CA ALA A 407 78.72 -34.84 65.16
C ALA A 407 80.15 -34.73 64.56
N PRO A 408 80.33 -34.13 63.36
CA PRO A 408 80.73 -32.71 63.23
C PRO A 408 80.04 -31.98 62.03
N LYS A 409 79.53 -30.73 62.12
CA LYS A 409 80.10 -29.35 62.17
C LYS A 409 80.56 -28.72 60.83
N ASP A 410 80.04 -27.50 60.63
CA ASP A 410 80.50 -26.32 59.83
C ASP A 410 80.12 -26.24 58.33
N GLN A 411 79.72 -25.13 57.68
CA GLN A 411 79.59 -23.69 58.01
C GLN A 411 78.94 -22.91 56.80
N ILE A 412 78.25 -21.79 57.07
CA ILE A 412 78.12 -20.52 56.29
C ILE A 412 76.95 -20.27 55.26
N ALA A 413 76.20 -19.18 55.56
CA ALA A 413 75.50 -18.16 54.73
C ALA A 413 74.35 -18.57 53.78
N ASP A 414 73.30 -17.79 53.47
CA ASP A 414 72.92 -16.39 53.70
C ASP A 414 71.41 -16.29 53.31
N ILE A 415 70.48 -15.91 54.19
CA ILE A 415 69.16 -15.35 53.79
C ILE A 415 68.70 -14.32 54.84
N ARG A 416 68.97 -13.04 54.55
CA ARG A 416 68.14 -11.87 54.94
C ARG A 416 66.84 -11.92 54.12
N GLU A 417 65.69 -11.39 54.49
CA GLU A 417 65.14 -10.61 55.59
C GLU A 417 63.63 -10.63 55.30
N THR A 418 62.76 -10.77 56.28
CA THR A 418 61.55 -9.92 56.35
C THR A 418 61.01 -9.96 57.76
N SER A 419 61.05 -8.78 58.37
CA SER A 419 60.76 -8.48 59.76
C SER A 419 59.28 -8.59 60.08
N ILE A 420 58.97 -9.19 61.24
CA ILE A 420 57.73 -8.93 61.99
C ILE A 420 57.95 -7.66 62.84
N PRO A 421 56.93 -6.81 63.07
CA PRO A 421 56.36 -6.76 64.43
C PRO A 421 54.82 -6.76 64.38
N SER A 422 54.12 -7.68 65.05
CA SER A 422 53.77 -7.64 66.48
C SER A 422 52.85 -6.47 66.85
N GLN A 423 51.53 -6.70 66.91
CA GLN A 423 50.69 -6.63 68.13
C GLN A 423 49.21 -6.39 67.80
N SER A 424 48.39 -7.31 68.32
CA SER A 424 47.02 -7.15 68.83
C SER A 424 46.14 -6.00 68.30
N HIS A 425 45.08 -6.37 67.59
CA HIS A 425 43.75 -5.82 67.86
C HIS A 425 42.67 -6.79 67.36
N GLU A 426 41.97 -7.41 68.30
CA GLU A 426 40.60 -7.90 68.09
C GLU A 426 39.77 -6.68 67.67
N ASP A 427 39.41 -6.56 66.38
CA ASP A 427 38.13 -5.96 65.91
C ASP A 427 37.90 -5.98 64.38
N ASN A 428 38.84 -6.44 63.55
CA ASN A 428 38.73 -6.25 62.09
C ASN A 428 38.01 -7.36 61.30
N GLY A 429 37.47 -8.39 61.95
CA GLY A 429 36.76 -9.48 61.24
C GLY A 429 35.34 -9.11 60.80
N MET A 430 34.65 -8.23 61.55
CA MET A 430 33.24 -7.94 61.30
C MET A 430 33.04 -6.83 60.26
N HIS A 431 33.92 -5.82 60.22
CA HIS A 431 33.82 -4.71 59.28
C HIS A 431 34.17 -5.11 57.84
N ASP A 432 35.04 -6.12 57.66
CA ASP A 432 35.42 -6.63 56.33
C ASP A 432 34.29 -7.49 55.75
N VAL A 433 33.67 -8.35 56.56
CA VAL A 433 32.48 -9.12 56.18
C VAL A 433 31.27 -8.21 55.94
N GLN A 434 31.12 -7.13 56.71
CA GLN A 434 30.04 -6.16 56.54
C GLN A 434 30.23 -5.32 55.25
N SER A 435 31.48 -4.98 54.90
CA SER A 435 31.79 -4.32 53.62
C SER A 435 31.59 -5.25 52.43
N GLN A 436 31.99 -6.53 52.55
CA GLN A 436 31.73 -7.54 51.52
C GLN A 436 30.24 -7.82 51.36
N LEU A 437 29.47 -7.79 52.45
CA LEU A 437 28.01 -7.94 52.42
C LEU A 437 27.34 -6.71 51.77
N GLU A 438 27.82 -5.49 52.02
CA GLU A 438 27.33 -4.28 51.33
C GLU A 438 27.64 -4.29 49.83
N ILE A 439 28.82 -4.76 49.44
CA ILE A 439 29.20 -4.91 48.02
C ILE A 439 28.32 -5.95 47.34
N LEU A 440 28.12 -7.11 47.97
CA LEU A 440 27.24 -8.17 47.44
C LEU A 440 25.77 -7.77 47.43
N MET A 441 25.29 -6.98 48.41
CA MET A 441 23.94 -6.43 48.40
C MET A 441 23.76 -5.42 47.26
N LYS A 442 24.79 -4.62 46.95
CA LYS A 442 24.77 -3.66 45.85
C LYS A 442 24.77 -4.36 44.49
N GLU A 443 25.66 -5.34 44.29
CA GLU A 443 25.65 -6.18 43.08
C GLU A 443 24.33 -6.93 42.90
N ARG A 444 23.76 -7.45 43.98
CA ARG A 444 22.45 -8.10 43.92
C ARG A 444 21.34 -7.11 43.53
N MET A 445 21.38 -5.87 44.02
CA MET A 445 20.36 -4.86 43.71
C MET A 445 20.48 -4.37 42.27
N ASP A 446 21.71 -4.23 41.76
CA ASP A 446 21.97 -3.89 40.36
C ASP A 446 21.52 -5.01 39.41
N LEU A 447 21.82 -6.27 39.74
CA LEU A 447 21.30 -7.44 38.99
C LEU A 447 19.76 -7.53 39.06
N GLN A 448 19.15 -7.12 40.17
CA GLN A 448 17.70 -7.15 40.34
C GLN A 448 16.99 -6.07 39.50
N VAL A 449 17.64 -4.93 39.27
CA VAL A 449 17.20 -3.89 38.32
C VAL A 449 17.36 -4.36 36.86
N GLU A 450 18.45 -5.06 36.54
CA GLU A 450 18.69 -5.61 35.21
C GLU A 450 17.70 -6.72 34.85
N VAL A 451 17.34 -7.59 35.81
CA VAL A 451 16.30 -8.61 35.64
C VAL A 451 14.90 -7.99 35.52
N GLU A 452 14.60 -6.91 36.22
CA GLU A 452 13.35 -6.13 36.04
C GLU A 452 13.29 -5.47 34.65
N CYS A 453 14.41 -4.91 34.15
CA CYS A 453 14.51 -4.40 32.78
C CYS A 453 14.28 -5.50 31.73
N LEU A 454 14.84 -6.69 31.95
CA LEU A 454 14.65 -7.85 31.07
C LEU A 454 13.24 -8.45 31.18
N ARG A 455 12.56 -8.35 32.33
CA ARG A 455 11.14 -8.71 32.49
C ARG A 455 10.18 -7.71 31.85
N GLY A 456 10.57 -6.44 31.74
CA GLY A 456 9.83 -5.40 31.02
C GLY A 456 9.84 -5.58 29.49
N VAL A 457 10.77 -6.38 28.96
CA VAL A 457 10.86 -6.70 27.53
C VAL A 457 10.41 -8.15 27.30
N ARG A 458 9.10 -8.38 27.28
CA ARG A 458 8.56 -9.56 26.60
C ARG A 458 8.47 -9.28 25.10
N PRO A 459 9.03 -10.14 24.23
CA PRO A 459 8.78 -10.06 22.80
C PRO A 459 7.33 -10.45 22.51
N ARG A 460 6.54 -9.50 22.05
CA ARG A 460 5.18 -9.73 21.55
C ARG A 460 5.28 -10.07 20.06
N ILE A 461 5.61 -11.33 19.76
CA ILE A 461 5.44 -11.90 18.42
C ILE A 461 4.59 -13.16 18.56
N MET A 462 3.61 -13.26 17.66
CA MET A 462 2.62 -14.33 17.43
C MET A 462 1.21 -14.09 18.01
N ALA A 463 0.49 -13.16 17.37
CA ALA A 463 -0.91 -13.34 16.95
C ALA A 463 -1.35 -12.09 16.17
N ASP A 464 -1.27 -12.13 14.84
CA ASP A 464 -2.44 -12.00 13.97
C ASP A 464 -2.00 -11.74 12.52
N ASP A 465 -2.34 -12.72 11.68
CA ASP A 465 -2.59 -12.53 10.26
C ASP A 465 -3.57 -11.37 10.07
N ARG A 466 -3.12 -10.29 9.42
CA ARG A 466 -3.94 -9.37 8.61
C ARG A 466 -3.03 -8.45 7.83
N LEU A 467 -2.80 -8.82 6.58
CA LEU A 467 -2.45 -7.90 5.51
C LEU A 467 -3.57 -6.85 5.42
N ASP A 468 -3.28 -5.58 5.64
CA ASP A 468 -4.03 -4.44 5.09
C ASP A 468 -3.19 -3.14 5.18
N THR A 469 -2.51 -2.87 4.06
CA THR A 469 -2.25 -1.58 3.40
C THR A 469 -2.01 -0.31 4.24
N GLU A 470 -0.74 0.11 4.33
CA GLU A 470 -0.32 1.47 4.72
C GLU A 470 -0.55 2.55 3.63
N ASP A 471 -1.17 2.19 2.50
CA ASP A 471 -1.40 3.09 1.37
C ASP A 471 -2.63 4.03 1.54
N GLU A 472 -3.47 3.80 2.55
CA GLU A 472 -4.66 4.64 2.80
C GLU A 472 -4.42 5.83 3.73
N ARG A 473 -3.39 5.81 4.60
CA ARG A 473 -3.12 6.96 5.50
C ARG A 473 -2.53 8.17 4.79
N ARG A 474 -1.70 7.95 3.77
CA ARG A 474 -1.08 9.04 2.99
C ARG A 474 -2.07 9.79 2.07
N LYS A 475 -3.23 9.19 1.74
CA LYS A 475 -4.27 9.89 0.96
C LYS A 475 -5.08 10.90 1.80
N SER A 476 -5.26 10.63 3.09
CA SER A 476 -6.10 11.48 3.96
C SER A 476 -5.45 12.78 4.42
N ASP A 477 -4.12 12.86 4.37
CA ASP A 477 -3.39 14.08 4.76
C ASP A 477 -3.22 15.05 3.58
N ILE A 478 -3.20 14.55 2.33
CA ILE A 478 -3.14 15.39 1.13
C ILE A 478 -4.50 16.04 0.82
N GLU A 479 -5.63 15.40 1.17
CA GLU A 479 -6.97 15.98 0.98
C GLU A 479 -7.36 17.04 2.02
N LYS A 480 -6.63 17.14 3.15
CA LYS A 480 -6.89 18.14 4.20
C LYS A 480 -6.13 19.44 4.00
N GLU A 481 -5.00 19.41 3.29
CA GLU A 481 -4.23 20.61 2.94
C GLU A 481 -4.89 21.37 1.77
N GLY A 482 -5.48 20.65 0.79
CA GLY A 482 -6.15 21.26 -0.37
C GLY A 482 -7.51 21.92 -0.09
N ARG A 483 -8.03 21.83 1.14
CA ARG A 483 -9.35 22.37 1.52
C ARG A 483 -9.29 23.62 2.42
N ARG A 484 -8.10 24.14 2.72
CA ARG A 484 -7.91 25.34 3.56
C ARG A 484 -7.58 26.63 2.80
N GLU A 485 -7.33 26.58 1.49
CA GLU A 485 -7.04 27.78 0.69
C GLU A 485 -8.27 28.39 -0.02
N LEU A 486 -9.48 27.88 0.24
CA LEU A 486 -10.70 28.34 -0.43
C LEU A 486 -11.67 29.08 0.49
N THR A 487 -11.19 29.82 1.49
CA THR A 487 -12.01 30.80 2.22
C THR A 487 -11.18 31.93 2.83
N GLN A 488 -10.72 32.89 2.03
CA GLN A 488 -10.50 34.27 2.48
C GLN A 488 -10.37 35.20 1.28
N GLY A 489 -11.17 36.27 1.30
CA GLY A 489 -11.55 37.04 0.10
C GLY A 489 -10.56 38.08 -0.37
N ASN A 490 -10.84 38.70 -1.52
CA ASN A 490 -11.36 40.07 -1.51
C ASN A 490 -11.84 40.51 -2.91
N ILE A 491 -12.81 41.41 -2.84
CA ILE A 491 -13.48 42.16 -3.91
C ILE A 491 -12.47 43.12 -4.58
N TYR A 492 -12.55 43.29 -5.91
CA TYR A 492 -12.62 44.57 -6.65
C TYR A 492 -12.19 44.42 -8.13
N HIS A 493 -12.91 45.20 -8.97
CA HIS A 493 -12.61 45.64 -10.34
C HIS A 493 -12.95 44.76 -11.57
N TRP A 494 -14.14 45.03 -12.12
CA TRP A 494 -14.34 45.06 -13.58
C TRP A 494 -13.65 46.32 -14.15
N PRO A 495 -12.97 46.22 -15.32
CA PRO A 495 -13.57 46.78 -16.52
C PRO A 495 -13.21 46.12 -17.88
N SER A 496 -14.14 46.26 -18.83
CA SER A 496 -13.92 46.48 -20.27
C SER A 496 -13.30 45.38 -21.14
N ILE A 497 -14.11 44.46 -21.67
CA ILE A 497 -13.92 43.95 -23.05
C ILE A 497 -15.31 43.74 -23.71
N VAL A 498 -15.82 44.78 -24.35
CA VAL A 498 -17.01 44.74 -25.25
C VAL A 498 -16.56 44.60 -26.73
N VAL A 499 -15.32 44.21 -27.01
CA VAL A 499 -14.77 44.31 -28.38
C VAL A 499 -14.74 42.99 -29.19
N VAL A 500 -15.08 41.83 -28.62
CA VAL A 500 -14.89 40.55 -29.34
C VAL A 500 -16.12 40.04 -30.13
N SER A 501 -17.23 40.79 -30.13
CA SER A 501 -18.48 40.35 -30.81
C SER A 501 -18.48 40.42 -32.35
N LEU A 502 -17.37 40.83 -33.00
CA LEU A 502 -17.33 41.00 -34.48
C LEU A 502 -16.50 39.95 -35.23
N VAL A 503 -15.78 39.06 -34.54
CA VAL A 503 -14.93 38.05 -35.19
C VAL A 503 -15.73 36.86 -35.79
N PRO A 504 -16.86 36.39 -35.22
CA PRO A 504 -17.59 35.27 -35.80
C PRO A 504 -18.29 35.59 -37.14
N CYS A 505 -18.62 36.86 -37.39
CA CYS A 505 -19.32 37.27 -38.62
C CYS A 505 -18.40 37.34 -39.85
N LEU A 506 -17.10 37.60 -39.66
CA LEU A 506 -16.12 37.65 -40.76
C LEU A 506 -15.66 36.25 -41.22
N GLY A 507 -15.60 35.28 -40.29
CA GLY A 507 -15.29 33.89 -40.62
C GLY A 507 -16.34 33.21 -41.50
N PHE A 508 -17.62 33.57 -41.31
CA PHE A 508 -18.73 33.00 -42.07
C PHE A 508 -18.79 33.52 -43.53
N LEU A 509 -18.32 34.75 -43.77
CA LEU A 509 -18.20 35.31 -45.12
C LEU A 509 -17.07 34.63 -45.92
N LEU A 510 -15.96 34.24 -45.29
CA LEU A 510 -14.84 33.58 -45.98
C LEU A 510 -15.14 32.13 -46.39
N LEU A 511 -15.98 31.41 -45.65
CA LEU A 511 -16.38 30.03 -46.00
C LEU A 511 -17.36 29.94 -47.17
N PHE A 512 -18.12 30.99 -47.47
CA PHE A 512 -19.04 31.02 -48.62
C PHE A 512 -18.36 31.40 -49.95
N PHE A 513 -17.21 32.07 -49.94
CA PHE A 513 -16.51 32.50 -51.16
C PHE A 513 -15.38 31.56 -51.63
N LEU A 514 -14.98 30.58 -50.82
CA LEU A 514 -13.96 29.59 -51.19
C LEU A 514 -14.30 28.64 -52.35
N PRO A 515 -15.58 28.29 -52.67
CA PRO A 515 -15.83 27.44 -53.84
C PRO A 515 -15.83 28.19 -55.19
N PHE A 516 -15.69 29.52 -55.21
CA PHE A 516 -15.66 30.29 -56.47
C PHE A 516 -14.27 30.48 -57.07
N PHE A 517 -13.20 30.47 -56.26
CA PHE A 517 -11.84 30.68 -56.75
C PHE A 517 -11.15 29.40 -57.27
N SER A 518 -11.64 28.22 -56.91
CA SER A 518 -11.02 26.94 -57.28
C SER A 518 -11.30 26.49 -58.73
N ARG A 519 -12.10 27.23 -59.51
CA ARG A 519 -12.45 26.86 -60.91
C ARG A 519 -11.85 27.75 -62.00
N ILE A 520 -11.02 28.74 -61.67
CA ILE A 520 -10.44 29.65 -62.69
C ILE A 520 -8.98 29.31 -63.07
N SER A 521 -8.30 28.39 -62.37
CA SER A 521 -6.86 28.13 -62.60
C SER A 521 -6.53 26.81 -63.30
N ILE A 522 -7.37 26.31 -64.21
CA ILE A 522 -7.02 25.22 -65.13
C ILE A 522 -7.59 25.52 -66.54
N GLN A 523 -7.05 26.55 -67.19
CA GLN A 523 -6.87 26.65 -68.64
C GLN A 523 -6.20 27.99 -68.99
N SER A 524 -4.87 27.99 -69.02
CA SER A 524 -4.05 28.78 -69.95
C SER A 524 -2.66 28.18 -70.02
#